data_AF-L1JQ07-F1
#
_entry.id   AF-L1JQ07-F1
#
_cell.length_a   1.000
_cell.length_b   1.000
_cell.length_c   1.000
_cell.angle_alpha   90.00
_cell.angle_beta   90.00
_cell.angle_gamma   90.00
#
_symmetry.space_group_name_H-M   'P 1'
#
loop_
_entity.id
_entity.type
_entity.pdbx_description
1 polymer ?
#
loop_
_entity_poly.entity_id
_entity_poly.type
_entity_poly.pdbx_seq_one_letter_code
_entity_poly.pdbx_strand_id
1 'polypeptide(L)'
;MNGLLHTACRKAKDFEHAILRVYKELDATLRTLIPTKSVVLAFDGPGPLAKLLTQRKRRNKSSKASKYKLSGLHITPGTKFMQTMREACEYYAALRLVASAKFKNVAFYISGADVAGEGEIKIIEWIHNLLQNQNDEKIIIVGGDADLVLQGLAVLRVKDLFVYAGKDMSQHPSSRKAKGKSSPSIVLSMWEVVRSLERLFPGQSQAVRADLIVLMIMNGNDYLPKVRGGSFESFFRAYKKVKAMIGVH
;
A
#
# COMPACT_ATOMS: atom_id res chain seq x y z
N MET A 1 -0.42 1.53 6.93
CA MET A 1 -0.66 0.86 8.23
C MET A 1 -1.74 -0.23 8.18
N ASN A 2 -2.86 -0.03 7.48
CA ASN A 2 -4.02 -0.93 7.56
C ASN A 2 -3.73 -2.40 7.20
N GLY A 3 -2.90 -2.66 6.17
CA GLY A 3 -2.45 -4.02 5.86
C GLY A 3 -1.75 -4.72 7.03
N LEU A 4 -0.83 -3.99 7.71
CA LEU A 4 -0.10 -4.46 8.88
C LEU A 4 -1.05 -4.71 10.06
N LEU A 5 -1.99 -3.79 10.31
CA LEU A 5 -3.03 -3.94 11.35
C LEU A 5 -3.91 -5.16 11.14
N HIS A 6 -4.34 -5.41 9.91
CA HIS A 6 -5.14 -6.60 9.59
C HIS A 6 -4.38 -7.89 9.89
N THR A 7 -3.09 -7.97 9.53
CA THR A 7 -2.25 -9.15 9.82
C THR A 7 -2.02 -9.31 11.33
N ALA A 8 -1.70 -8.21 12.02
CA ALA A 8 -1.47 -8.22 13.47
C ALA A 8 -2.71 -8.67 14.23
N CYS A 9 -3.88 -8.07 13.95
CA CYS A 9 -5.13 -8.34 14.65
C CYS A 9 -5.64 -9.78 14.43
N ARG A 10 -5.46 -10.36 13.23
CA ARG A 10 -5.85 -11.77 12.96
C ARG A 10 -5.11 -12.78 13.85
N LYS A 11 -3.89 -12.46 14.27
CA LYS A 11 -3.01 -13.34 15.07
C LYS A 11 -2.94 -12.90 16.55
N ALA A 12 -3.65 -11.85 16.94
CA ALA A 12 -3.62 -11.28 18.28
C ALA A 12 -4.69 -11.88 19.19
N LYS A 13 -4.42 -11.87 20.50
CA LYS A 13 -5.35 -12.37 21.53
C LYS A 13 -6.30 -11.25 22.01
N ASP A 14 -5.77 -10.05 22.10
CA ASP A 14 -6.38 -8.82 22.61
C ASP A 14 -5.71 -7.59 21.95
N PHE A 15 -6.16 -6.39 22.30
CA PHE A 15 -5.68 -5.13 21.71
C PHE A 15 -4.21 -4.85 22.04
N GLU A 16 -3.75 -5.15 23.25
CA GLU A 16 -2.36 -4.95 23.66
C GLU A 16 -1.42 -5.87 22.88
N HIS A 17 -1.77 -7.15 22.74
CA HIS A 17 -1.02 -8.08 21.92
C HIS A 17 -1.04 -7.62 20.44
N ALA A 18 -2.13 -7.05 19.93
CA ALA A 18 -2.15 -6.48 18.59
C ALA A 18 -1.13 -5.34 18.43
N ILE A 19 -1.04 -4.43 19.39
CA ILE A 19 -0.05 -3.33 19.40
C ILE A 19 1.39 -3.89 19.42
N LEU A 20 1.68 -4.84 20.30
CA LEU A 20 3.01 -5.46 20.38
C LEU A 20 3.41 -6.15 19.06
N ARG A 21 2.45 -6.79 18.40
CA ARG A 21 2.68 -7.36 17.06
C ARG A 21 2.96 -6.28 16.02
N VAL A 22 2.27 -5.15 16.09
CA VAL A 22 2.52 -4.01 15.19
C VAL A 22 3.95 -3.49 15.38
N TYR A 23 4.39 -3.28 16.63
CA TYR A 23 5.77 -2.85 16.92
C TYR A 23 6.80 -3.85 16.38
N LYS A 24 6.57 -5.14 16.55
CA LYS A 24 7.45 -6.19 16.03
C LYS A 24 7.59 -6.15 14.50
N GLU A 25 6.50 -5.92 13.78
CA GLU A 25 6.52 -5.79 12.32
C GLU A 25 7.19 -4.48 11.87
N LEU A 26 6.96 -3.37 12.59
CA LEU A 26 7.65 -2.10 12.33
C LEU A 26 9.16 -2.25 12.55
N ASP A 27 9.59 -2.90 13.64
CA ASP A 27 11.00 -3.18 13.91
C ASP A 27 11.63 -4.11 12.88
N ALA A 28 10.90 -5.12 12.39
CA ALA A 28 11.38 -5.97 11.31
C ALA A 28 11.57 -5.17 10.01
N THR A 29 10.61 -4.30 9.70
CA THR A 29 10.66 -3.42 8.54
C THR A 29 11.83 -2.44 8.64
N LEU A 30 11.96 -1.70 9.73
CA LEU A 30 13.01 -0.69 9.91
C LEU A 30 14.42 -1.27 10.09
N ARG A 31 14.54 -2.55 10.49
CA ARG A 31 15.82 -3.26 10.44
C ARG A 31 16.25 -3.64 9.02
N THR A 32 15.28 -3.89 8.14
CA THR A 32 15.52 -4.27 6.74
C THR A 32 15.69 -3.03 5.86
N LEU A 33 14.87 -2.00 6.11
CA LEU A 33 14.79 -0.75 5.37
C LEU A 33 15.17 0.38 6.32
N ILE A 34 16.46 0.71 6.36
CA ILE A 34 16.99 1.70 7.30
C ILE A 34 16.74 3.11 6.73
N PRO A 35 15.86 3.93 7.34
CA PRO A 35 15.57 5.27 6.86
C PRO A 35 16.72 6.23 7.24
N THR A 36 16.98 7.23 6.40
CA THR A 36 18.00 8.26 6.65
C THR A 36 17.41 9.64 6.93
N LYS A 37 16.21 9.94 6.41
CA LYS A 37 15.55 11.24 6.55
C LYS A 37 14.21 11.16 7.24
N SER A 38 13.32 10.26 6.82
CA SER A 38 11.97 10.21 7.35
C SER A 38 11.32 8.84 7.32
N VAL A 39 10.38 8.62 8.24
CA VAL A 39 9.43 7.50 8.25
C VAL A 39 8.02 8.07 8.30
N VAL A 40 7.15 7.62 7.40
CA VAL A 40 5.74 8.07 7.34
C VAL A 40 4.83 6.88 7.61
N LEU A 41 4.00 6.97 8.64
CA LEU A 41 2.99 5.98 9.00
C LEU A 41 1.60 6.53 8.66
N ALA A 42 0.99 6.04 7.58
CA ALA A 42 -0.37 6.42 7.20
C ALA A 42 -1.41 5.36 7.56
N PHE A 43 -2.41 5.79 8.33
CA PHE A 43 -3.62 5.04 8.64
C PHE A 43 -4.75 5.44 7.69
N ASP A 44 -5.63 4.51 7.34
CA ASP A 44 -6.87 4.88 6.65
C ASP A 44 -7.70 5.73 7.61
N GLY A 45 -8.16 6.88 7.12
CA GLY A 45 -9.22 7.66 7.76
C GLY A 45 -10.52 7.59 6.96
N PRO A 46 -11.44 8.54 7.17
CA PRO A 46 -12.68 8.63 6.40
C PRO A 46 -12.39 8.70 4.89
N GLY A 47 -12.75 7.65 4.17
CA GLY A 47 -12.60 7.56 2.71
C GLY A 47 -13.85 8.02 1.95
N PRO A 48 -13.77 8.11 0.61
CA PRO A 48 -14.90 8.51 -0.24
C PRO A 48 -16.06 7.49 -0.18
N LEU A 49 -17.27 7.97 -0.46
CA LEU A 49 -18.50 7.17 -0.39
C LEU A 49 -18.41 5.85 -1.18
N ALA A 50 -17.82 5.88 -2.38
CA ALA A 50 -17.66 4.70 -3.22
C ALA A 50 -16.87 3.59 -2.50
N LYS A 51 -15.77 3.92 -1.81
CA LYS A 51 -15.02 2.94 -1.02
C LYS A 51 -15.79 2.52 0.24
N LEU A 52 -16.49 3.43 0.91
CA LEU A 52 -17.32 3.09 2.08
C LEU A 52 -18.39 2.03 1.73
N LEU A 53 -19.01 2.11 0.54
CA LEU A 53 -19.97 1.12 0.07
C LEU A 53 -19.31 -0.27 -0.12
N THR A 54 -18.12 -0.31 -0.71
CA THR A 54 -17.35 -1.55 -0.89
C THR A 54 -16.88 -2.13 0.45
N GLN A 55 -16.37 -1.30 1.35
CA GLN A 55 -16.00 -1.71 2.72
C GLN A 55 -17.21 -2.25 3.48
N ARG A 56 -18.39 -1.61 3.39
CA ARG A 56 -19.64 -2.08 4.02
C ARG A 56 -20.03 -3.47 3.49
N LYS A 57 -19.99 -3.68 2.17
CA LYS A 57 -20.26 -5.00 1.56
C LYS A 57 -19.28 -6.06 2.05
N ARG A 58 -17.97 -5.75 2.13
CA ARG A 58 -16.95 -6.66 2.67
C ARG A 58 -17.19 -6.99 4.14
N ARG A 59 -17.50 -5.99 4.96
CA ARG A 59 -17.76 -6.13 6.40
C ARG A 59 -19.00 -6.97 6.68
N ASN A 60 -20.10 -6.76 5.93
CA ASN A 60 -21.32 -7.56 6.03
C ASN A 60 -21.12 -9.05 5.69
N LYS A 61 -20.18 -9.37 4.79
CA LYS A 61 -19.81 -10.77 4.51
C LYS A 61 -18.96 -11.36 5.66
N SER A 62 -18.10 -10.55 6.27
CA SER A 62 -17.19 -11.01 7.34
C SER A 62 -17.86 -11.19 8.71
N SER A 63 -18.91 -10.42 9.01
CA SER A 63 -19.66 -10.52 10.28
C SER A 63 -20.34 -11.88 10.46
N LYS A 64 -20.65 -12.58 9.36
CA LYS A 64 -21.22 -13.93 9.40
C LYS A 64 -20.19 -15.04 9.65
N ALA A 65 -18.89 -14.72 9.75
CA ALA A 65 -17.80 -15.71 9.69
C ALA A 65 -16.72 -15.59 10.78
N SER A 66 -16.76 -14.61 11.69
CA SER A 66 -15.60 -14.37 12.58
C SER A 66 -15.61 -15.24 13.84
N LYS A 67 -14.71 -16.23 13.88
CA LYS A 67 -14.36 -17.05 15.06
C LYS A 67 -13.38 -16.34 16.02
N TYR A 68 -12.99 -15.10 15.73
CA TYR A 68 -11.92 -14.36 16.42
C TYR A 68 -12.48 -13.23 17.30
N LYS A 69 -11.89 -13.02 18.49
CA LYS A 69 -12.25 -11.93 19.42
C LYS A 69 -12.01 -10.53 18.82
N LEU A 70 -10.95 -10.37 18.04
CA LEU A 70 -10.63 -9.14 17.31
C LEU A 70 -11.19 -9.22 15.88
N SER A 71 -12.40 -8.70 15.69
CA SER A 71 -12.99 -8.60 14.35
C SER A 71 -12.32 -7.48 13.55
N GLY A 72 -12.29 -7.62 12.21
CA GLY A 72 -11.83 -6.55 11.31
C GLY A 72 -12.69 -5.28 11.36
N LEU A 73 -13.80 -5.28 12.11
CA LEU A 73 -14.65 -4.10 12.33
C LEU A 73 -13.96 -3.08 13.25
N HIS A 74 -13.10 -3.52 14.17
CA HIS A 74 -12.32 -2.61 15.02
C HIS A 74 -11.32 -1.77 14.21
N ILE A 75 -10.91 -2.26 13.03
CA ILE A 75 -10.02 -1.56 12.09
C ILE A 75 -10.89 -0.67 11.18
N THR A 76 -11.49 0.35 11.80
CA THR A 76 -12.32 1.36 11.15
C THR A 76 -12.00 2.72 11.77
N PRO A 77 -11.82 3.78 10.96
CA PRO A 77 -11.72 5.14 11.47
C PRO A 77 -12.83 5.48 12.45
N GLY A 78 -12.51 6.20 13.54
CA GLY A 78 -13.46 6.58 14.59
C GLY A 78 -13.66 5.54 15.70
N THR A 79 -13.06 4.36 15.63
CA THR A 79 -13.07 3.42 16.77
C THR A 79 -12.02 3.81 17.81
N LYS A 80 -12.31 3.54 19.10
CA LYS A 80 -11.33 3.71 20.19
C LYS A 80 -10.04 2.93 19.93
N PHE A 81 -10.15 1.74 19.33
CA PHE A 81 -8.98 0.93 18.96
C PHE A 81 -8.04 1.64 17.98
N MET A 82 -8.58 2.28 16.92
CA MET A 82 -7.74 3.00 15.95
C MET A 82 -7.07 4.23 16.57
N GLN A 83 -7.75 4.91 17.51
CA GLN A 83 -7.15 6.00 18.27
C GLN A 83 -5.99 5.51 19.15
N THR A 84 -6.22 4.48 19.97
CA THR A 84 -5.16 3.88 20.82
C THR A 84 -3.99 3.36 19.98
N MET A 85 -4.26 2.80 18.80
CA MET A 85 -3.21 2.32 17.90
C MET A 85 -2.36 3.46 17.31
N ARG A 86 -2.96 4.63 17.04
CA ARG A 86 -2.24 5.83 16.63
C ARG A 86 -1.32 6.30 17.76
N GLU A 87 -1.85 6.48 18.96
CA GLU A 87 -1.10 6.90 20.15
C GLU A 87 0.06 5.93 20.45
N ALA A 88 -0.18 4.62 20.31
CA ALA A 88 0.86 3.62 20.41
C ALA A 88 1.98 3.82 19.36
N CYS A 89 1.64 4.12 18.11
CA CYS A 89 2.64 4.39 17.08
C CYS A 89 3.41 5.70 17.32
N GLU A 90 2.77 6.73 17.90
CA GLU A 90 3.44 7.96 18.34
C GLU A 90 4.44 7.67 19.46
N TYR A 91 4.04 6.89 20.47
CA TYR A 91 4.93 6.43 21.53
C TYR A 91 6.10 5.60 20.98
N TYR A 92 5.83 4.67 20.05
CA TYR A 92 6.86 3.89 19.38
C TYR A 92 7.88 4.76 18.66
N ALA A 93 7.41 5.78 17.91
CA ALA A 93 8.29 6.73 17.23
C ALA A 93 9.17 7.50 18.23
N ALA A 94 8.56 8.07 19.28
CA ALA A 94 9.29 8.78 20.33
C ALA A 94 10.37 7.89 20.98
N LEU A 95 10.03 6.64 21.31
CA LEU A 95 10.96 5.68 21.87
C LEU A 95 12.13 5.38 20.92
N ARG A 96 11.89 5.25 19.62
CA ARG A 96 12.95 4.98 18.62
C ARG A 96 13.89 6.18 18.44
N LEU A 97 13.36 7.40 18.50
CA LEU A 97 14.13 8.64 18.44
C LEU A 97 15.08 8.78 19.64
N VAL A 98 14.61 8.44 20.85
CA VAL A 98 15.41 8.56 22.08
C VAL A 98 16.40 7.40 22.23
N ALA A 99 15.95 6.16 22.00
CA ALA A 99 16.72 4.97 22.39
C ALA A 99 17.75 4.51 21.34
N SER A 100 17.69 5.01 20.10
CA SER A 100 18.51 4.46 19.01
C SER A 100 19.18 5.55 18.19
N ALA A 101 20.52 5.57 18.24
CA ALA A 101 21.36 6.46 17.44
C ALA A 101 21.06 6.39 15.93
N LYS A 102 20.56 5.24 15.43
CA LYS A 102 20.16 5.06 14.01
C LYS A 102 19.08 6.03 13.56
N PHE A 103 18.25 6.54 14.48
CA PHE A 103 17.12 7.42 14.18
C PHE A 103 17.38 8.86 14.61
N LYS A 104 18.59 9.21 15.04
CA LYS A 104 18.92 10.55 15.57
C LYS A 104 18.57 11.69 14.61
N ASN A 105 18.71 11.46 13.30
CA ASN A 105 18.45 12.44 12.25
C ASN A 105 17.23 12.06 11.38
N VAL A 106 16.34 11.19 11.89
CA VAL A 106 15.16 10.71 11.16
C VAL A 106 13.92 11.38 11.72
N ALA A 107 13.08 11.98 10.88
CA ALA A 107 11.79 12.51 11.26
C ALA A 107 10.68 11.46 11.12
N PHE A 108 9.84 11.29 12.16
CA PHE A 108 8.65 10.44 12.07
C PHE A 108 7.41 11.30 11.82
N TYR A 109 6.62 10.92 10.81
CA TYR A 109 5.33 11.53 10.49
C TYR A 109 4.23 10.48 10.64
N ILE A 110 3.17 10.81 11.35
CA ILE A 110 2.04 9.89 11.57
C ILE A 110 0.77 10.58 11.09
N SER A 111 0.20 10.06 10.01
CA SER A 111 -1.13 10.47 9.54
C SER A 111 -2.15 9.51 10.13
N GLY A 112 -2.79 9.93 11.21
CA GLY A 112 -3.79 9.16 11.95
C GLY A 112 -5.07 8.85 11.17
N ALA A 113 -5.91 8.02 11.79
CA ALA A 113 -7.22 7.63 11.25
C ALA A 113 -8.27 8.75 11.37
N ASP A 114 -7.98 9.81 12.12
CA ASP A 114 -8.75 11.03 12.25
C ASP A 114 -8.54 12.01 11.07
N VAL A 115 -7.45 11.84 10.31
CA VAL A 115 -7.22 12.60 9.07
C VAL A 115 -8.02 11.97 7.94
N ALA A 116 -8.76 12.76 7.16
CA ALA A 116 -9.53 12.26 6.01
C ALA A 116 -8.63 11.63 4.94
N GLY A 117 -9.17 10.66 4.20
CA GLY A 117 -8.47 9.98 3.12
C GLY A 117 -7.92 8.60 3.47
N GLU A 118 -7.65 7.83 2.43
CA GLU A 118 -7.12 6.47 2.52
C GLU A 118 -5.61 6.50 2.73
N GLY A 119 -5.05 5.52 3.44
CA GLY A 119 -3.63 5.50 3.78
C GLY A 119 -2.73 5.51 2.55
N GLU A 120 -3.12 4.81 1.49
CA GLU A 120 -2.41 4.80 0.21
C GLU A 120 -2.38 6.19 -0.46
N ILE A 121 -3.54 6.85 -0.53
CA ILE A 121 -3.66 8.18 -1.15
C ILE A 121 -2.89 9.22 -0.34
N LYS A 122 -2.97 9.18 0.98
CA LYS A 122 -2.19 10.06 1.88
C LYS A 122 -0.68 9.93 1.65
N ILE A 123 -0.18 8.71 1.45
CA ILE A 123 1.24 8.48 1.17
C ILE A 123 1.60 9.02 -0.21
N ILE A 124 0.79 8.77 -1.23
CA ILE A 124 1.03 9.28 -2.59
C ILE A 124 1.04 10.81 -2.60
N GLU A 125 0.10 11.46 -1.93
CA GLU A 125 0.02 12.91 -1.80
C GLU A 125 1.24 13.48 -1.05
N TRP A 126 1.64 12.85 0.06
CA TRP A 126 2.83 13.26 0.81
C TRP A 126 4.09 13.18 -0.04
N ILE A 127 4.28 12.07 -0.79
CA ILE A 127 5.42 11.91 -1.69
C ILE A 127 5.36 12.93 -2.83
N HIS A 128 4.19 13.16 -3.42
CA HIS A 128 4.02 14.17 -4.47
C HIS A 128 4.49 15.54 -3.98
N ASN A 129 4.03 15.98 -2.81
CA ASN A 129 4.41 17.26 -2.22
C ASN A 129 5.90 17.34 -1.84
N LEU A 130 6.49 16.25 -1.35
CA LEU A 130 7.93 16.17 -1.08
C LEU A 130 8.74 16.41 -2.36
N LEU A 131 8.35 15.73 -3.45
CA LEU A 131 9.06 15.77 -4.73
C LEU A 131 8.89 17.08 -5.50
N GLN A 132 7.92 17.93 -5.14
CA GLN A 132 7.85 19.30 -5.67
C GLN A 132 9.02 20.16 -5.16
N ASN A 133 9.46 19.91 -3.92
CA ASN A 133 10.47 20.73 -3.24
C ASN A 133 11.87 20.09 -3.28
N GLN A 134 11.97 18.78 -3.48
CA GLN A 134 13.22 18.01 -3.41
C GLN A 134 13.32 17.04 -4.59
N ASN A 135 14.44 17.07 -5.33
CA ASN A 135 14.56 16.31 -6.58
C ASN A 135 15.25 14.95 -6.46
N ASP A 136 16.02 14.69 -5.39
CA ASP A 136 16.91 13.52 -5.28
C ASP A 136 16.55 12.58 -4.11
N GLU A 137 15.26 12.48 -3.78
CA GLU A 137 14.79 11.60 -2.72
C GLU A 137 14.68 10.13 -3.18
N LYS A 138 15.19 9.21 -2.36
CA LYS A 138 15.02 7.76 -2.53
C LYS A 138 13.90 7.28 -1.62
N ILE A 139 12.82 6.80 -2.21
CA ILE A 139 11.57 6.55 -1.50
C ILE A 139 11.21 5.07 -1.59
N ILE A 140 10.85 4.48 -0.44
CA ILE A 140 10.35 3.11 -0.36
C ILE A 140 8.95 3.14 0.25
N ILE A 141 7.94 2.68 -0.49
CA ILE A 141 6.58 2.50 0.00
C ILE A 141 6.44 1.07 0.50
N VAL A 142 6.05 0.89 1.77
CA VAL A 142 5.81 -0.43 2.36
C VAL A 142 4.34 -0.79 2.23
N GLY A 143 4.02 -1.74 1.37
CA GLY A 143 2.64 -2.14 1.08
C GLY A 143 2.54 -3.45 0.29
N GLY A 144 1.42 -4.15 0.47
CA GLY A 144 1.15 -5.43 -0.21
C GLY A 144 0.08 -5.36 -1.30
N ASP A 145 -0.50 -4.18 -1.52
CA ASP A 145 -1.61 -3.97 -2.43
C ASP A 145 -1.07 -3.53 -3.81
N ALA A 146 -1.58 -4.17 -4.88
CA ALA A 146 -1.14 -3.90 -6.24
C ALA A 146 -1.47 -2.46 -6.70
N ASP A 147 -2.48 -1.85 -6.08
CA ASP A 147 -2.91 -0.48 -6.36
C ASP A 147 -1.79 0.53 -6.04
N LEU A 148 -0.93 0.25 -5.06
CA LEU A 148 0.23 1.10 -4.73
C LEU A 148 1.25 1.18 -5.86
N VAL A 149 1.46 0.08 -6.59
CA VAL A 149 2.36 0.05 -7.75
C VAL A 149 1.80 0.95 -8.84
N LEU A 150 0.49 0.88 -9.10
CA LEU A 150 -0.16 1.65 -10.15
C LEU A 150 -0.27 3.14 -9.80
N GLN A 151 -0.69 3.45 -8.57
CA GLN A 151 -0.71 4.83 -8.07
C GLN A 151 0.70 5.45 -8.09
N GLY A 152 1.73 4.65 -7.76
CA GLY A 152 3.12 5.06 -7.89
C GLY A 152 3.55 5.34 -9.33
N LEU A 153 3.12 4.54 -10.31
CA LEU A 153 3.40 4.79 -11.73
C LEU A 153 2.70 6.04 -12.26
N ALA A 154 1.50 6.31 -11.75
CA ALA A 154 0.60 7.35 -12.22
C ALA A 154 1.01 8.77 -11.77
N VAL A 155 1.37 8.91 -10.49
CA VAL A 155 1.43 10.24 -9.84
C VAL A 155 2.87 10.70 -9.57
N LEU A 156 3.85 9.79 -9.56
CA LEU A 156 5.17 10.06 -9.02
C LEU A 156 6.27 10.12 -10.08
N ARG A 157 7.34 10.85 -9.74
CA ARG A 157 8.64 10.66 -10.38
C ARG A 157 9.18 9.30 -9.91
N VAL A 158 9.28 8.35 -10.83
CA VAL A 158 9.47 6.92 -10.53
C VAL A 158 10.93 6.46 -10.44
N LYS A 159 11.90 7.33 -10.73
CA LYS A 159 13.32 6.95 -10.88
C LYS A 159 13.89 6.31 -9.62
N ASP A 160 13.63 6.91 -8.46
CA ASP A 160 14.17 6.47 -7.17
C ASP A 160 13.04 6.01 -6.22
N LEU A 161 11.98 5.43 -6.81
CA LEU A 161 10.82 4.92 -6.09
C LEU A 161 10.78 3.39 -6.08
N PHE A 162 10.57 2.82 -4.90
CA PHE A 162 10.49 1.38 -4.68
C PHE A 162 9.23 1.02 -3.90
N VAL A 163 8.68 -0.16 -4.17
CA VAL A 163 7.58 -0.75 -3.39
C VAL A 163 8.10 -2.02 -2.71
N TYR A 164 7.97 -2.08 -1.39
CA TYR A 164 8.36 -3.23 -0.58
C TYR A 164 7.12 -3.98 -0.05
N ALA A 165 7.01 -5.25 -0.42
CA ALA A 165 6.03 -6.17 0.12
C ALA A 165 6.73 -7.19 1.04
N GLY A 166 6.49 -7.08 2.34
CA GLY A 166 7.03 -8.00 3.35
C GLY A 166 6.41 -9.41 3.30
N LYS A 167 7.06 -10.37 3.97
CA LYS A 167 6.72 -11.81 3.96
C LYS A 167 5.26 -12.13 4.35
N ASP A 168 4.65 -11.29 5.17
CA ASP A 168 3.29 -11.46 5.72
C ASP A 168 2.26 -10.46 5.14
N MET A 169 2.66 -9.66 4.14
CA MET A 169 1.81 -8.60 3.55
C MET A 169 1.20 -8.96 2.20
N SER A 170 1.64 -10.04 1.54
CA SER A 170 1.04 -10.47 0.26
C SER A 170 -0.34 -11.08 0.49
N GLN A 171 -1.41 -10.35 0.14
CA GLN A 171 -2.80 -10.83 0.25
C GLN A 171 -3.24 -11.70 -0.94
N HIS A 172 -2.32 -12.33 -1.67
CA HIS A 172 -2.71 -13.12 -2.85
C HIS A 172 -3.48 -14.39 -2.42
N PRO A 173 -4.74 -14.60 -2.86
CA PRO A 173 -5.55 -15.75 -2.47
C PRO A 173 -4.97 -17.10 -2.92
N SER A 174 -4.08 -17.10 -3.90
CA SER A 174 -3.45 -18.29 -4.49
C SER A 174 -2.28 -18.87 -3.68
N SER A 175 -1.77 -18.18 -2.64
CA SER A 175 -0.74 -18.74 -1.76
C SER A 175 -1.30 -19.64 -0.63
N ARG A 176 -2.63 -19.83 -0.57
CA ARG A 176 -3.31 -20.64 0.47
C ARG A 176 -3.07 -22.16 0.40
N LYS A 177 -2.16 -22.67 -0.44
CA LYS A 177 -1.92 -24.12 -0.59
C LYS A 177 -0.47 -24.61 -0.51
N ALA A 178 0.46 -23.85 0.07
CA ALA A 178 1.77 -24.40 0.47
C ALA A 178 1.96 -24.29 1.98
N LYS A 179 1.59 -25.35 2.72
CA LYS A 179 1.98 -25.51 4.12
C LYS A 179 3.51 -25.40 4.21
N GLY A 180 4.03 -24.35 4.86
CA GLY A 180 5.40 -24.33 5.37
C GLY A 180 6.44 -23.44 4.66
N LYS A 181 6.14 -22.77 3.55
CA LYS A 181 7.10 -21.81 2.93
C LYS A 181 6.57 -20.38 3.03
N SER A 182 7.21 -19.56 3.88
CA SER A 182 6.97 -18.12 3.92
C SER A 182 7.22 -17.52 2.55
N SER A 183 6.27 -16.74 2.01
CA SER A 183 6.49 -15.98 0.79
C SER A 183 7.71 -15.06 0.96
N PRO A 184 8.62 -14.98 -0.03
CA PRO A 184 9.78 -14.11 0.07
C PRO A 184 9.34 -12.64 0.13
N SER A 185 10.12 -11.80 0.81
CA SER A 185 9.96 -10.35 0.72
C SER A 185 10.33 -9.89 -0.70
N ILE A 186 9.54 -9.01 -1.28
CA ILE A 186 9.72 -8.51 -2.64
C ILE A 186 10.01 -7.00 -2.57
N VAL A 187 11.04 -6.56 -3.29
CA VAL A 187 11.30 -5.15 -3.58
C VAL A 187 11.08 -4.96 -5.07
N LEU A 188 10.17 -4.07 -5.43
CA LEU A 188 9.90 -3.70 -6.82
C LEU A 188 10.46 -2.29 -7.07
N SER A 189 11.37 -2.17 -8.03
CA SER A 189 11.81 -0.87 -8.55
C SER A 189 10.80 -0.35 -9.56
N MET A 190 10.21 0.80 -9.28
CA MET A 190 9.26 1.43 -10.20
C MET A 190 9.95 1.88 -11.50
N TRP A 191 11.22 2.27 -11.40
CA TRP A 191 12.04 2.59 -12.56
C TRP A 191 12.20 1.42 -13.51
N GLU A 192 12.43 0.20 -13.01
CA GLU A 192 12.53 -0.99 -13.87
C GLU A 192 11.23 -1.29 -14.61
N VAL A 193 10.09 -1.05 -13.96
CA VAL A 193 8.78 -1.17 -14.60
C VAL A 193 8.69 -0.17 -15.75
N VAL A 194 9.07 1.09 -15.53
CA VAL A 194 9.06 2.11 -16.60
C VAL A 194 10.03 1.77 -17.72
N ARG A 195 11.26 1.30 -17.43
CA ARG A 195 12.19 0.83 -18.46
C ARG A 195 11.63 -0.35 -19.26
N SER A 196 10.89 -1.23 -18.61
CA SER A 196 10.23 -2.34 -19.31
C SER A 196 9.10 -1.84 -20.22
N LEU A 197 8.33 -0.84 -19.78
CA LEU A 197 7.33 -0.19 -20.63
C LEU A 197 7.96 0.55 -21.81
N GLU A 198 9.08 1.23 -21.61
CA GLU A 198 9.83 1.92 -22.67
C GLU A 198 10.35 0.94 -23.74
N ARG A 199 10.79 -0.26 -23.35
CA ARG A 199 11.16 -1.32 -24.32
C ARG A 199 9.97 -1.84 -25.11
N LEU A 200 8.78 -1.90 -24.49
CA LEU A 200 7.55 -2.37 -25.13
C LEU A 200 6.91 -1.30 -26.02
N PHE A 201 7.07 -0.03 -25.65
CA PHE A 201 6.48 1.13 -26.32
C PHE A 201 7.50 2.29 -26.32
N PRO A 202 8.50 2.26 -27.22
CA PRO A 202 9.54 3.28 -27.30
C PRO A 202 8.94 4.69 -27.46
N GLY A 203 9.48 5.66 -26.73
CA GLY A 203 9.03 7.07 -26.73
C GLY A 203 7.69 7.33 -26.02
N GLN A 204 7.00 6.29 -25.56
CA GLN A 204 5.61 6.41 -25.08
C GLN A 204 5.40 5.96 -23.63
N SER A 205 6.45 5.65 -22.87
CA SER A 205 6.28 5.15 -21.49
C SER A 205 5.43 6.05 -20.59
N GLN A 206 5.46 7.38 -20.78
CA GLN A 206 4.58 8.28 -20.03
C GLN A 206 3.10 8.09 -20.37
N ALA A 207 2.74 8.06 -21.65
CA ALA A 207 1.36 7.84 -22.07
C ALA A 207 0.87 6.44 -21.66
N VAL A 208 1.70 5.41 -21.86
CA VAL A 208 1.37 4.03 -21.49
C VAL A 208 1.13 3.87 -19.99
N ARG A 209 1.87 4.60 -19.13
CA ARG A 209 1.61 4.61 -17.68
C ARG A 209 0.21 5.12 -17.36
N ALA A 210 -0.23 6.20 -18.00
CA ALA A 210 -1.58 6.72 -17.81
C ALA A 210 -2.63 5.72 -18.31
N ASP A 211 -2.41 5.12 -19.48
CA ASP A 211 -3.31 4.11 -20.06
C ASP A 211 -3.43 2.86 -19.17
N LEU A 212 -2.35 2.42 -18.53
CA LEU A 212 -2.36 1.30 -17.59
C LEU A 212 -3.32 1.51 -16.41
N ILE A 213 -3.50 2.75 -15.96
CA ILE A 213 -4.47 3.08 -14.89
C ILE A 213 -5.88 2.74 -15.38
N VAL A 214 -6.22 3.12 -16.61
CA VAL A 214 -7.52 2.82 -17.22
C VAL A 214 -7.73 1.32 -17.34
N LEU A 215 -6.72 0.58 -17.83
CA LEU A 215 -6.79 -0.88 -17.93
C LEU A 215 -7.01 -1.57 -16.58
N MET A 216 -6.51 -0.97 -15.50
CA MET A 216 -6.68 -1.48 -14.15
C MET A 216 -8.05 -1.15 -13.55
N ILE A 217 -8.56 0.06 -13.79
CA ILE A 217 -9.95 0.40 -13.48
C ILE A 217 -10.91 -0.58 -14.19
N MET A 218 -10.64 -0.93 -15.45
CA MET A 218 -11.42 -1.93 -16.19
C MET A 218 -11.32 -3.35 -15.58
N ASN A 219 -10.19 -3.71 -14.99
CA ASN A 219 -10.02 -4.99 -14.29
C ASN A 219 -10.73 -5.02 -12.92
N GLY A 220 -11.34 -3.91 -12.51
CA GLY A 220 -12.08 -3.74 -11.28
C GLY A 220 -11.19 -3.32 -10.12
N ASN A 221 -11.72 -2.43 -9.28
CA ASN A 221 -11.04 -1.93 -8.10
C ASN A 221 -12.05 -1.71 -6.95
N ASP A 222 -11.62 -1.07 -5.87
CA ASP A 222 -12.48 -0.79 -4.71
C ASP A 222 -13.67 0.15 -5.04
N TYR A 223 -13.62 0.88 -6.17
CA TYR A 223 -14.61 1.88 -6.56
C TYR A 223 -15.55 1.39 -7.67
N LEU A 224 -15.02 0.64 -8.64
CA LEU A 224 -15.73 0.22 -9.85
C LEU A 224 -15.64 -1.30 -10.05
N PRO A 225 -16.76 -1.95 -10.42
CA PRO A 225 -16.76 -3.36 -10.70
C PRO A 225 -15.94 -3.67 -11.96
N LYS A 226 -15.35 -4.86 -11.98
CA LYS A 226 -14.64 -5.38 -13.14
C LYS A 226 -15.55 -5.43 -14.39
N VAL A 227 -15.02 -5.01 -15.53
CA VAL A 227 -15.67 -5.14 -16.83
C VAL A 227 -15.86 -6.63 -17.17
N ARG A 228 -17.10 -7.01 -17.50
CA ARG A 228 -17.46 -8.40 -17.80
C ARG A 228 -16.74 -8.89 -19.06
N GLY A 229 -16.39 -10.17 -19.07
CA GLY A 229 -15.83 -10.84 -20.25
C GLY A 229 -14.36 -10.57 -20.53
N GLY A 230 -13.64 -9.86 -19.65
CA GLY A 230 -12.21 -9.57 -19.82
C GLY A 230 -11.35 -9.87 -18.59
N SER A 231 -10.04 -9.90 -18.80
CA SER A 231 -8.99 -9.93 -17.79
C SER A 231 -7.96 -8.83 -18.10
N PHE A 232 -7.11 -8.49 -17.13
CA PHE A 232 -6.00 -7.58 -17.40
C PHE A 232 -5.17 -8.03 -18.61
N GLU A 233 -4.91 -9.34 -18.75
CA GLU A 233 -4.17 -9.87 -19.90
C GLU A 233 -4.92 -9.63 -21.23
N SER A 234 -6.24 -9.86 -21.27
CA SER A 234 -7.02 -9.60 -22.49
C SER A 234 -7.07 -8.12 -22.82
N PHE A 235 -7.24 -7.25 -21.81
CA PHE A 235 -7.25 -5.80 -21.99
C PHE A 235 -5.90 -5.29 -22.47
N PHE A 236 -4.80 -5.77 -21.88
CA PHE A 236 -3.45 -5.39 -22.30
C PHE A 236 -3.09 -5.92 -23.70
N ARG A 237 -3.57 -7.11 -24.07
CA ARG A 237 -3.42 -7.66 -25.42
C ARG A 237 -4.17 -6.80 -26.45
N ALA A 238 -5.40 -6.39 -26.15
CA ALA A 238 -6.18 -5.50 -27.00
C ALA A 238 -5.52 -4.11 -27.11
N TYR A 239 -5.06 -3.56 -25.99
CA TYR A 239 -4.34 -2.30 -25.94
C TYR A 239 -3.10 -2.28 -26.85
N LYS A 240 -2.28 -3.34 -26.81
CA LYS A 240 -1.12 -3.49 -27.71
C LYS A 240 -1.51 -3.44 -29.19
N LYS A 241 -2.63 -4.09 -29.57
CA LYS A 241 -3.13 -4.05 -30.95
C LYS A 241 -3.57 -2.64 -31.34
N VAL A 242 -4.31 -1.96 -30.47
CA VAL A 242 -4.76 -0.59 -30.72
C VAL A 242 -3.58 0.37 -30.86
N LYS A 243 -2.58 0.29 -29.98
CA LYS A 243 -1.35 1.10 -30.08
C LYS A 243 -0.58 0.85 -31.37
N ALA A 244 -0.49 -0.41 -31.82
CA ALA A 244 0.13 -0.75 -33.10
C ALA A 244 -0.65 -0.17 -34.31
N MET A 245 -1.99 -0.13 -34.24
CA MET A 245 -2.83 0.43 -35.31
C MET A 245 -2.74 1.95 -35.41
N ILE A 246 -2.57 2.65 -34.28
CA ILE A 246 -2.53 4.12 -34.23
C ILE A 246 -1.17 4.69 -34.71
N GLY A 247 -0.15 3.82 -34.91
CA GLY A 247 1.02 4.16 -35.72
C GLY A 247 1.85 5.36 -35.23
N VAL A 248 2.06 5.49 -33.92
CA VAL A 248 3.03 6.48 -33.40
C VAL A 248 4.33 5.72 -33.16
N HIS A 249 5.19 5.70 -34.19
CA HIS A 249 6.59 5.27 -34.07
C HIS A 249 7.42 6.33 -33.35
#